data_AF-A0A1F9E395-F1
#
_entry.id   AF-A0A1F9E395-F1
#
_cell.length_a   1.000
_cell.length_b   1.000
_cell.length_c   1.000
_cell.angle_alpha   90.00
_cell.angle_beta   90.00
_cell.angle_gamma   90.00
#
_symmetry.space_group_name_H-M   'P 1'
#
loop_
_entity.id
_entity.type
_entity.pdbx_description
1 polymer ?
#
loop_
_entity_poly.entity_id
_entity_poly.type
_entity_poly.pdbx_seq_one_letter_code
_entity_poly.pdbx_strand_id
1 'polypeptide(L)'
;MKLDEVSRGSIYVDTNILYMYLRIDPAYLSTVKVFLSRIVRGEIEAFVSIPVLDELFYRLLLARIKETTDRNPLEVLRENRPKQLLPIVI
;
A
#
# COMPACT_ATOMS: atom_id res chain seq x y z
N MET A 1 -12.81 13.00 -6.75
CA MET A 1 -13.28 12.94 -5.35
C MET A 1 -12.08 13.18 -4.46
N LYS A 2 -12.14 14.18 -3.59
CA LYS A 2 -11.09 14.41 -2.60
C LYS A 2 -11.39 13.61 -1.32
N LEU A 3 -10.36 13.24 -0.57
CA LEU A 3 -10.53 12.42 0.65
C LEU A 3 -11.32 13.14 1.75
N ASP A 4 -11.23 14.46 1.81
CA ASP A 4 -11.95 15.34 2.74
C ASP A 4 -13.44 15.51 2.38
N GLU A 5 -13.84 15.19 1.15
CA GLU A 5 -15.25 15.22 0.71
C GLU A 5 -16.03 13.96 1.12
N VAL A 6 -15.33 12.89 1.55
CA VAL A 6 -15.96 11.66 2.04
C VAL A 6 -16.55 11.93 3.42
N SER A 7 -17.85 12.20 3.47
CA SER A 7 -18.53 12.63 4.70
C SER A 7 -18.96 11.45 5.58
N ARG A 8 -19.59 10.41 5.02
CA ARG A 8 -20.08 9.21 5.74
C ARG A 8 -20.24 8.01 4.80
N GLY A 9 -20.37 6.83 5.40
CA GLY A 9 -20.75 5.58 4.71
C GLY A 9 -19.61 4.58 4.61
N SER A 10 -19.86 3.53 3.82
CA SER A 10 -18.94 2.44 3.55
C SER A 10 -18.10 2.75 2.31
N ILE A 11 -16.78 2.67 2.42
CA ILE A 11 -15.86 2.92 1.31
C ILE A 11 -14.92 1.74 1.10
N TYR A 12 -14.48 1.59 -0.14
CA TYR A 12 -13.38 0.70 -0.48
C TYR A 12 -12.09 1.51 -0.59
N VAL A 13 -11.05 1.09 0.15
CA VAL A 13 -9.78 1.80 0.23
C VAL A 13 -8.76 1.16 -0.72
N ASP A 14 -8.23 1.97 -1.62
CA ASP A 14 -7.18 1.58 -2.57
C ASP A 14 -5.81 1.50 -1.90
N THR A 15 -4.93 0.65 -2.45
CA THR A 15 -3.53 0.49 -2.05
C THR A 15 -2.79 1.82 -1.89
N ASN A 16 -3.04 2.77 -2.79
CA ASN A 16 -2.33 4.05 -2.79
C ASN A 16 -2.54 4.88 -1.52
N ILE A 17 -3.73 4.81 -0.89
CA ILE A 17 -3.99 5.55 0.34
C ILE A 17 -3.08 5.08 1.47
N LEU A 18 -2.96 3.76 1.62
CA LEU A 18 -2.09 3.14 2.62
C LEU A 18 -0.62 3.35 2.27
N TYR A 19 -0.26 3.22 0.99
CA TYR A 19 1.10 3.43 0.52
C TYR A 19 1.56 4.88 0.77
N MET A 20 0.74 5.89 0.45
CA MET A 20 1.05 7.31 0.68
C MET A 20 1.23 7.62 2.18
N TYR A 21 0.43 6.99 3.04
CA TYR A 21 0.59 7.12 4.49
C TYR A 21 1.93 6.57 4.98
N LEU A 22 2.31 5.37 4.52
CA LEU A 22 3.52 4.67 4.98
C LEU A 22 4.80 5.20 4.34
N ARG A 23 4.72 5.78 3.14
CA ARG A 23 5.88 6.21 2.35
C ARG A 23 6.10 7.72 2.35
N ILE A 24 5.36 8.45 3.18
CA ILE A 24 5.52 9.87 3.46
C ILE A 24 5.61 10.68 2.16
N ASP A 25 4.49 10.80 1.44
CA ASP A 25 4.34 11.91 0.50
C ASP A 25 3.97 13.16 1.32
N PRO A 26 4.88 14.15 1.50
CA PRO A 26 4.63 15.29 2.37
C PRO A 26 3.45 16.15 1.91
N ALA A 27 3.15 16.15 0.61
CA ALA A 27 2.07 16.95 0.03
C ALA A 27 0.67 16.48 0.48
N TYR A 28 0.53 15.18 0.78
CA TYR A 28 -0.76 14.57 1.09
C TYR A 28 -0.84 13.99 2.51
N LEU A 29 0.25 13.98 3.26
CA LEU A 29 0.33 13.33 4.57
C LEU A 29 -0.73 13.83 5.56
N SER A 30 -0.96 15.14 5.61
CA SER A 30 -1.96 15.74 6.50
C SER A 30 -3.37 15.25 6.15
N THR A 31 -3.75 15.32 4.87
CA THR A 31 -5.04 14.87 4.37
C THR A 31 -5.26 13.38 4.60
N VAL A 32 -4.26 12.54 4.30
CA VAL A 32 -4.33 11.09 4.50
C VAL A 32 -4.43 10.74 5.99
N LYS A 33 -3.68 11.42 6.86
CA LYS A 33 -3.77 11.24 8.32
C LYS A 33 -5.16 11.55 8.85
N VAL A 34 -5.74 12.68 8.44
CA VAL A 34 -7.10 13.06 8.85
C VAL A 34 -8.10 12.01 8.39
N PHE A 35 -8.04 11.61 7.12
CA PHE A 35 -8.91 10.58 6.56
C PHE A 35 -8.81 9.24 7.31
N LEU A 36 -7.60 8.70 7.53
CA LEU A 36 -7.40 7.45 8.26
C LEU A 36 -7.85 7.56 9.72
N SER A 37 -7.67 8.72 10.36
CA SER A 37 -8.12 8.92 11.74
C SER A 37 -9.65 8.82 11.89
N ARG A 38 -10.41 9.26 10.88
CA ARG A 38 -11.88 9.15 10.85
C ARG A 38 -12.34 7.71 10.70
N ILE A 39 -11.61 6.90 9.93
CA ILE A 39 -11.82 5.45 9.85
C ILE A 39 -11.58 4.80 11.22
N VAL A 40 -10.45 5.10 11.87
CA VAL A 40 -10.11 4.54 13.20
C VAL A 40 -11.15 4.93 14.26
N ARG A 41 -11.74 6.12 14.17
CA ARG A 41 -12.82 6.57 15.06
C ARG A 41 -14.20 5.96 14.75
N GLY A 42 -14.32 5.21 13.67
CA GLY A 42 -15.59 4.62 13.21
C GLY A 42 -16.53 5.62 12.53
N GLU A 43 -16.06 6.81 12.15
CA GLU A 43 -16.85 7.79 11.40
C GLU A 43 -17.05 7.38 9.93
N ILE A 44 -16.12 6.58 9.40
CA ILE A 44 -16.14 5.99 8.06
C ILE A 44 -15.91 4.50 8.21
N GLU A 45 -16.80 3.69 7.63
CA GLU A 45 -16.58 2.26 7.53
C GLU A 45 -15.73 1.98 6.29
N ALA A 46 -14.57 1.35 6.46
CA ALA A 46 -13.61 1.13 5.39
C ALA A 46 -13.36 -0.35 5.16
N PHE A 47 -13.35 -0.73 3.88
CA PHE A 47 -13.08 -2.08 3.42
C PHE A 47 -11.80 -2.08 2.58
N VAL A 48 -10.98 -3.12 2.77
CA VAL A 48 -9.86 -3.45 1.89
C VAL A 48 -10.02 -4.90 1.44
N SER A 49 -9.54 -5.22 0.25
CA SER A 49 -9.47 -6.62 -0.20
C SER A 49 -8.08 -7.20 0.05
N ILE A 50 -7.98 -8.53 -0.04
CA ILE A 50 -6.69 -9.23 -0.01
C ILE A 50 -5.74 -8.71 -1.11
N PRO A 51 -6.16 -8.51 -2.38
CA PRO A 51 -5.33 -7.87 -3.40
C PRO A 51 -4.73 -6.52 -3.03
N VAL A 52 -5.47 -5.68 -2.29
CA VAL A 52 -4.96 -4.38 -1.83
C VAL A 52 -3.77 -4.56 -0.87
N LEU A 53 -3.87 -5.55 0.02
CA LEU A 53 -2.78 -5.87 0.94
C LEU A 53 -1.59 -6.49 0.20
N ASP A 54 -1.82 -7.41 -0.73
CA ASP A 54 -0.75 -8.04 -1.53
C ASP A 54 0.02 -6.99 -2.35
N GLU A 55 -0.68 -6.08 -3.02
CA GLU A 55 -0.06 -4.97 -3.75
C GLU A 55 0.70 -4.03 -2.80
N LEU A 56 0.14 -3.71 -1.63
CA LEU A 56 0.81 -2.87 -0.63
C LEU A 56 2.14 -3.47 -0.20
N PHE A 57 2.14 -4.75 0.20
CA PHE A 57 3.34 -5.45 0.63
C PHE A 57 4.38 -5.56 -0.49
N TYR A 58 3.94 -5.88 -1.70
CA TYR A 58 4.83 -5.94 -2.86
C TYR A 58 5.50 -4.59 -3.12
N ARG A 59 4.74 -3.48 -3.12
CA ARG A 59 5.30 -2.13 -3.32
C ARG A 59 6.26 -1.72 -2.21
N LEU A 60 5.94 -2.02 -0.95
CA LEU A 60 6.83 -1.76 0.18
C LEU A 60 8.14 -2.55 0.07
N LEU A 61 8.07 -3.82 -0.36
CA LEU A 61 9.25 -4.64 -0.62
C LEU A 61 10.13 -4.04 -1.71
N LEU A 62 9.55 -3.70 -2.88
CA LEU A 62 10.31 -3.11 -3.98
C LEU A 62 11.01 -1.82 -3.54
N ALA A 63 10.29 -0.98 -2.81
CA ALA A 63 10.81 0.29 -2.35
C ALA A 63 11.93 0.10 -1.30
N ARG A 64 11.79 -0.87 -0.39
CA ARG A 64 12.84 -1.27 0.55
C ARG A 64 14.09 -1.79 -0.16
N ILE A 65 13.93 -2.62 -1.20
CA ILE A 65 15.05 -3.13 -2.00
C ILE A 65 15.79 -1.96 -2.66
N LYS A 66 15.05 -1.03 -3.30
CA LYS A 66 15.64 0.16 -3.91
C LYS A 66 16.46 0.96 -2.89
N GLU A 67 15.93 1.21 -1.69
CA GLU A 67 16.64 1.94 -0.64
C GLU A 67 17.92 1.24 -0.15
N THR A 68 17.88 -0.09 -0.02
CA THR A 68 19.04 -0.85 0.48
C THR A 68 20.14 -1.07 -0.52
N THR A 69 19.80 -1.13 -1.82
CA THR A 69 20.74 -1.56 -2.87
C THR A 69 21.08 -0.44 -3.84
N ASP A 70 20.26 0.60 -3.89
CA ASP A 70 20.21 1.61 -4.95
C ASP A 70 20.05 1.04 -6.38
N ARG A 71 19.75 -0.25 -6.52
CA ARG A 71 19.56 -0.93 -7.81
C ARG A 71 18.09 -1.00 -8.20
N ASN A 72 17.82 -1.40 -9.45
CA ASN A 72 16.46 -1.72 -9.86
C ASN A 72 15.93 -2.91 -9.02
N PRO A 73 14.82 -2.77 -8.29
CA PRO A 73 14.32 -3.83 -7.43
C PRO A 73 13.98 -5.14 -8.14
N LEU A 74 13.51 -5.06 -9.39
CA LEU A 74 13.13 -6.24 -10.17
C LEU A 74 14.36 -7.03 -10.61
N GLU A 75 15.48 -6.36 -10.88
CA GLU A 75 16.75 -7.04 -11.17
C GLU A 75 17.27 -7.79 -9.94
N VAL A 76 17.26 -7.13 -8.78
CA VAL A 76 17.65 -7.75 -7.50
C VAL A 76 16.78 -8.97 -7.20
N LEU A 77 15.46 -8.88 -7.37
CA LEU A 77 14.57 -10.02 -7.17
C LEU A 77 14.84 -11.16 -8.17
N ARG A 78 15.14 -10.84 -9.44
CA ARG A 78 15.45 -11.85 -10.47
C ARG A 78 16.72 -12.63 -10.15
N GLU A 79 17.76 -11.95 -9.68
CA GLU A 79 19.04 -12.55 -9.28
C GLU A 79 18.90 -13.44 -8.05
N ASN A 80 18.02 -13.07 -7.13
CA ASN A 80 17.77 -13.78 -5.88
C ASN A 80 16.57 -14.73 -5.94
N ARG A 81 16.08 -15.08 -7.16
CA ARG A 81 14.98 -16.03 -7.28
C ARG A 81 15.39 -17.37 -6.66
N PRO A 82 14.58 -17.93 -5.74
CA PRO A 82 14.81 -19.28 -5.28
C PRO A 82 14.80 -20.22 -6.49
N LYS A 83 15.82 -21.07 -6.63
CA LYS A 83 15.98 -22.00 -7.76
C LYS A 83 14.88 -23.08 -7.84
N GLN A 84 13.93 -23.10 -6.90
CA GLN A 84 12.74 -23.94 -6.92
C GLN A 84 11.54 -23.14 -6.46
N LEU A 85 10.72 -22.70 -7.42
CA LEU A 85 9.29 -22.53 -7.17
C LEU A 85 8.64 -23.79 -7.71
N LEU A 86 8.17 -24.66 -6.82
CA LEU A 86 7.21 -25.68 -7.20
C LEU A 86 6.00 -24.96 -7.79
N PRO A 87 5.38 -25.49 -8.86
CA PRO A 87 4.22 -24.86 -9.47
C PRO A 87 3.15 -24.70 -8.39
N ILE A 88 2.69 -23.46 -8.19
CA ILE A 88 1.48 -23.19 -7.42
C ILE A 88 0.35 -23.73 -8.28
N VAL A 89 -0.10 -24.94 -7.96
CA VAL A 89 -1.36 -25.46 -8.46
C VAL A 89 -2.45 -24.77 -7.63
N ILE A 90 -3.18 -23.88 -8.28
CA ILE A 90 -4.44 -23.31 -7.76
C ILE A 90 -5.54 -24.34 -8.02
#